data_AF-K6UZH6-F1
#
_entry.id   AF-K6UZH6-F1
#
_cell.length_a   1.000
_cell.length_b   1.000
_cell.length_c   1.000
_cell.angle_alpha   90.00
_cell.angle_beta   90.00
_cell.angle_gamma   90.00
#
_symmetry.space_group_name_H-M   'P 1'
#
loop_
_entity.id
_entity.type
_entity.pdbx_description
1 polymer ?
#
loop_
_entity_poly.entity_id
_entity_poly.type
_entity_poly.pdbx_seq_one_letter_code
_entity_poly.pdbx_strand_id
1 'polypeptide(L)'
;MHIEFIKLKTFPSYDVYEELNKESSSNKYDNYCKDKFKSESERTKLDNLCKKLARNLKGKLSNIEDKEENQDDHCLYFMYWTYDEMSKIFTGNSKNIYEIGGFANLLKIVYDISSELRNEDYREKSAFLNNEFSIYNQVV
;
A
#
# COMPACT_ATOMS: atom_id res chain seq x y z
N MET A 1 20.33 18.72 -17.96
CA MET A 1 19.30 18.16 -17.07
C MET A 1 18.22 17.40 -17.87
N HIS A 2 18.62 16.46 -18.73
CA HIS A 2 17.68 15.61 -19.51
C HIS A 2 18.11 14.14 -19.55
N ILE A 3 19.38 13.84 -19.22
CA ILE A 3 19.96 12.50 -19.32
C ILE A 3 19.60 11.62 -18.11
N GLU A 4 19.39 12.20 -16.93
CA GLU A 4 18.98 11.44 -15.72
C GLU A 4 17.54 10.94 -15.79
N PHE A 5 16.61 11.73 -16.33
CA PHE A 5 15.19 11.36 -16.38
C PHE A 5 14.90 10.20 -17.35
N ILE A 6 15.64 10.13 -18.47
CA ILE A 6 15.49 9.05 -19.46
C ILE A 6 15.97 7.71 -18.89
N LYS A 7 17.03 7.72 -18.06
CA LYS A 7 17.57 6.51 -17.42
C LYS A 7 16.63 5.91 -16.36
N LEU A 8 15.76 6.69 -15.74
CA LEU A 8 14.81 6.19 -14.75
C LEU A 8 13.64 5.46 -15.42
N LYS A 9 13.15 5.97 -16.56
CA LYS A 9 12.05 5.37 -17.33
C LYS A 9 12.34 3.99 -17.92
N THR A 10 13.60 3.58 -17.95
CA THR A 10 13.99 2.26 -18.47
C THR A 10 13.93 1.16 -17.42
N PHE A 11 13.73 1.48 -16.14
CA PHE A 11 13.59 0.47 -15.09
C PHE A 11 12.12 0.02 -14.95
N PRO A 12 11.85 -1.28 -14.81
CA PRO A 12 10.51 -1.82 -14.53
C PRO A 12 9.82 -1.14 -13.33
N SER A 13 10.62 -0.80 -12.31
CA SER A 13 10.18 -0.06 -11.12
C SER A 13 9.57 1.32 -11.40
N TYR A 14 9.89 1.95 -12.54
CA TYR A 14 9.32 3.25 -12.92
C TYR A 14 7.81 3.15 -13.14
N ASP A 15 7.37 2.16 -13.90
CA ASP A 15 5.95 1.94 -14.18
C ASP A 15 5.19 1.59 -12.90
N VAL A 16 5.81 0.78 -12.03
CA VAL A 16 5.26 0.43 -10.72
C VAL A 16 5.05 1.70 -9.87
N TYR A 17 6.06 2.57 -9.78
CA TYR A 17 5.96 3.80 -8.99
C TYR A 17 4.94 4.79 -9.57
N GLU A 18 4.84 4.92 -10.89
CA GLU A 18 3.79 5.73 -11.54
C GLU A 18 2.39 5.23 -11.16
N GLU A 19 2.15 3.91 -11.22
CA GLU A 19 0.87 3.31 -10.84
C GLU A 19 0.53 3.48 -9.36
N LEU A 20 1.51 3.30 -8.47
CA LEU A 20 1.35 3.51 -7.03
C LEU A 20 1.06 4.98 -6.70
N ASN A 21 1.66 5.91 -7.45
CA ASN A 21 1.50 7.36 -7.27
C ASN A 21 0.20 7.94 -7.79
N LYS A 22 -0.54 7.21 -8.65
CA LYS A 22 -1.81 7.69 -9.21
C LYS A 22 -2.78 8.14 -8.11
N GLU A 23 -3.38 9.30 -8.35
CA GLU A 23 -4.44 9.82 -7.52
C GLU A 23 -5.70 8.96 -7.64
N SER A 24 -6.38 8.76 -6.52
CA SER A 24 -7.67 8.07 -6.51
C SER A 24 -8.78 9.03 -6.92
N SER A 25 -9.58 8.68 -7.92
CA SER A 25 -10.87 9.36 -8.16
C SER A 25 -11.94 8.99 -7.13
N SER A 26 -11.69 7.94 -6.33
CA SER A 26 -12.60 7.42 -5.31
C SER A 26 -12.09 7.69 -3.90
N ASN A 27 -12.99 8.11 -3.01
CA ASN A 27 -12.73 8.29 -1.58
C ASN A 27 -13.06 7.04 -0.73
N LYS A 28 -13.28 5.88 -1.38
CA LYS A 28 -13.75 4.64 -0.73
C LYS A 28 -12.90 4.22 0.49
N TYR A 29 -11.60 4.52 0.48
CA TYR A 29 -10.65 4.10 1.51
C TYR A 29 -10.11 5.26 2.36
N ASP A 30 -10.64 6.48 2.20
CA ASP A 30 -10.16 7.66 2.93
C ASP A 30 -10.37 7.56 4.45
N ASN A 31 -11.34 6.73 4.88
CA ASN A 31 -11.65 6.54 6.29
C ASN A 31 -10.49 5.96 7.11
N TYR A 32 -9.58 5.19 6.50
CA TYR A 32 -8.37 4.70 7.20
C TYR A 32 -7.45 5.85 7.65
N CYS A 33 -7.49 6.98 6.96
CA CYS A 33 -6.64 8.14 7.19
C CYS A 33 -7.27 9.18 8.12
N LYS A 34 -8.59 9.09 8.34
CA LYS A 34 -9.34 10.10 9.06
C LYS A 34 -8.76 10.34 10.45
N ASP A 35 -8.47 11.61 10.73
CA ASP A 35 -8.00 12.12 12.01
C ASP A 35 -6.65 11.59 12.50
N LYS A 36 -5.88 10.89 11.65
CA LYS A 36 -4.61 10.25 12.03
C LYS A 36 -3.45 11.23 12.18
N PHE A 37 -3.49 12.39 11.52
CA PHE A 37 -2.38 13.33 11.45
C PHE A 37 -2.74 14.75 11.92
N LYS A 38 -3.76 14.91 12.78
CA LYS A 38 -4.30 16.22 13.19
C LYS A 38 -3.25 17.19 13.77
N SER A 39 -2.24 16.67 14.47
CA SER A 39 -1.19 17.46 15.12
C SER A 39 0.10 17.59 14.30
N GLU A 40 0.17 17.01 13.10
CA GLU A 40 1.39 16.97 12.30
C GLU A 40 1.51 18.21 11.41
N SER A 41 2.71 18.79 11.33
CA SER A 41 3.00 19.90 10.42
C SER A 41 2.79 19.51 8.96
N GLU A 42 3.13 18.27 8.59
CA GLU A 42 2.96 17.74 7.23
C GLU A 42 1.60 17.06 7.01
N ARG A 43 0.58 17.34 7.83
CA ARG A 43 -0.74 16.68 7.79
C ARG A 43 -1.27 16.44 6.38
N THR A 44 -1.29 17.46 5.52
CA THR A 44 -1.83 17.32 4.16
C THR A 44 -1.05 16.31 3.32
N LYS A 45 0.30 16.31 3.42
CA LYS A 45 1.14 15.36 2.68
C LYS A 45 0.95 13.94 3.22
N LEU A 46 0.84 13.80 4.55
CA LEU A 46 0.62 12.52 5.22
C LEU A 46 -0.77 11.94 4.92
N ASP A 47 -1.81 12.77 4.92
CA ASP A 47 -3.16 12.38 4.50
C ASP A 47 -3.16 11.88 3.06
N ASN A 48 -2.49 12.60 2.14
CA ASN A 48 -2.41 12.20 0.74
C ASN A 48 -1.68 10.87 0.57
N LEU A 49 -0.52 10.69 1.21
CA LEU A 49 0.22 9.42 1.18
C LEU A 49 -0.62 8.27 1.78
N CYS A 50 -1.28 8.51 2.92
CA CYS A 50 -2.16 7.54 3.54
C CYS A 50 -3.27 7.05 2.58
N LYS A 51 -3.91 7.96 1.84
CA LYS A 51 -4.96 7.58 0.88
C LYS A 51 -4.42 6.70 -0.24
N LYS A 52 -3.22 7.01 -0.76
CA LYS A 52 -2.55 6.19 -1.78
C LYS A 52 -2.21 4.80 -1.22
N LEU A 53 -1.65 4.72 -0.02
CA LEU A 53 -1.37 3.45 0.67
C LEU A 53 -2.66 2.61 0.82
N ALA A 54 -3.72 3.22 1.33
CA ALA A 54 -4.99 2.53 1.56
C ALA A 54 -5.62 2.03 0.24
N ARG A 55 -5.59 2.85 -0.82
CA ARG A 55 -6.04 2.45 -2.17
C ARG A 55 -5.25 1.25 -2.69
N ASN A 56 -3.92 1.36 -2.70
CA ASN A 56 -3.05 0.33 -3.28
C ASN A 56 -3.20 -1.00 -2.51
N LEU A 57 -3.21 -0.95 -1.17
CA LEU A 57 -3.38 -2.15 -0.33
C LEU A 57 -4.77 -2.77 -0.46
N LYS A 58 -5.86 -2.01 -0.35
CA LYS A 58 -7.22 -2.58 -0.51
C LYS A 58 -7.51 -3.01 -1.96
N GLY A 59 -6.77 -2.48 -2.93
CA GLY A 59 -6.70 -2.99 -4.30
C GLY A 59 -5.86 -4.27 -4.45
N LYS A 60 -5.32 -4.82 -3.35
CA LYS A 60 -4.42 -5.99 -3.31
C LYS A 60 -3.24 -5.87 -4.27
N LEU A 61 -2.76 -4.64 -4.52
CA LEU A 61 -1.70 -4.34 -5.48
C LEU A 61 -1.99 -4.81 -6.93
N SER A 62 -3.25 -5.12 -7.27
CA SER A 62 -3.65 -5.55 -8.61
C SER A 62 -3.29 -4.55 -9.72
N ASN A 63 -3.15 -3.27 -9.38
CA ASN A 63 -2.75 -2.23 -10.32
C ASN A 63 -1.29 -2.34 -10.80
N ILE A 64 -0.47 -3.16 -10.15
CA ILE A 64 0.92 -3.43 -10.54
C ILE A 64 1.15 -4.90 -10.90
N GLU A 65 0.09 -5.71 -10.98
CA GLU A 65 0.18 -7.16 -11.18
C GLU A 65 0.84 -7.52 -12.52
N ASP A 66 0.47 -6.82 -13.59
CA ASP A 66 1.01 -7.04 -14.94
C ASP A 66 2.33 -6.29 -15.19
N LYS A 67 2.85 -5.57 -14.19
CA LYS A 67 4.05 -4.72 -14.33
C LYS A 67 5.34 -5.39 -13.88
N GLU A 68 5.23 -6.47 -13.12
CA GLU A 68 6.35 -7.27 -12.62
C GLU A 68 5.94 -8.74 -12.61
N GLU A 69 6.71 -9.60 -13.27
CA GLU A 69 6.37 -11.02 -13.45
C GLU A 69 6.37 -11.81 -12.14
N ASN A 70 7.05 -11.31 -11.11
CA ASN A 70 7.15 -11.96 -9.80
C ASN A 70 6.26 -11.24 -8.78
N GLN A 71 5.21 -11.93 -8.33
CA GLN A 71 4.27 -11.42 -7.32
C GLN A 71 4.95 -11.10 -5.97
N ASP A 72 6.03 -11.80 -5.61
CA ASP A 72 6.78 -11.50 -4.38
C ASP A 72 7.46 -10.12 -4.45
N ASP A 73 7.78 -9.65 -5.66
CA ASP A 73 8.40 -8.34 -5.86
C ASP A 73 7.38 -7.20 -5.70
N HIS A 74 6.06 -7.44 -5.85
CA HIS A 74 5.04 -6.40 -5.68
C HIS A 74 5.03 -5.81 -4.27
N CYS A 75 5.13 -6.68 -3.26
CA CYS A 75 5.21 -6.24 -1.86
C CYS A 75 6.50 -5.47 -1.59
N LEU A 76 7.61 -5.94 -2.17
CA LEU A 76 8.91 -5.31 -2.02
C LEU A 76 8.93 -3.90 -2.65
N TYR A 77 8.45 -3.76 -3.88
CA TYR A 77 8.31 -2.47 -4.55
C TYR A 77 7.38 -1.53 -3.78
N PHE A 78 6.25 -2.02 -3.28
CA PHE A 78 5.34 -1.22 -2.48
C PHE A 78 6.01 -0.69 -1.19
N MET A 79 6.80 -1.53 -0.50
CA MET A 79 7.56 -1.10 0.67
C MET A 79 8.61 -0.03 0.32
N TYR A 80 9.38 -0.23 -0.75
CA TYR A 80 10.38 0.75 -1.18
C TYR A 80 9.75 2.08 -1.63
N TRP A 81 8.63 2.02 -2.37
CA TRP A 81 7.87 3.20 -2.76
C TRP A 81 7.37 3.97 -1.55
N THR A 82 6.82 3.26 -0.56
CA THR A 82 6.36 3.88 0.70
C THR A 82 7.50 4.61 1.41
N TYR A 83 8.67 3.98 1.51
CA TYR A 83 9.84 4.59 2.14
C TYR A 83 10.35 5.83 1.38
N ASP A 84 10.36 5.78 0.04
CA ASP A 84 10.75 6.91 -0.80
C ASP A 84 9.78 8.10 -0.64
N GLU A 85 8.47 7.86 -0.68
CA GLU A 85 7.45 8.90 -0.47
C GLU A 85 7.54 9.51 0.94
N MET A 86 7.75 8.69 1.96
CA MET A 86 7.95 9.19 3.33
C MET A 86 9.22 10.03 3.44
N SER A 87 10.32 9.60 2.82
CA SER A 87 11.58 10.33 2.82
C SER A 87 11.44 11.72 2.17
N LYS A 88 10.63 11.84 1.11
CA LYS A 88 10.30 13.14 0.47
C LYS A 88 9.50 14.07 1.38
N ILE A 89 8.60 13.53 2.20
CA ILE A 89 7.81 14.33 3.14
C ILE A 89 8.70 14.92 4.23
N PHE A 90 9.60 14.10 4.79
CA PHE A 90 10.43 14.43 5.94
C PHE A 90 11.86 14.85 5.58
N THR A 91 12.11 15.20 4.32
CA THR A 91 13.44 15.65 3.87
C THR A 91 13.90 16.85 4.69
N GLY A 92 15.12 16.78 5.23
CA GLY A 92 15.71 17.87 6.03
C GLY A 92 15.29 17.90 7.49
N ASN A 93 14.49 16.92 7.96
CA ASN A 93 14.24 16.76 9.39
C ASN A 93 15.53 16.26 10.08
N SER A 94 15.85 16.85 11.24
CA SER A 94 17.03 16.43 12.03
C SER A 94 16.79 15.13 12.81
N LYS A 95 15.52 14.75 12.96
CA LYS A 95 15.12 13.48 13.57
C LYS A 95 15.12 12.37 12.54
N ASN A 96 15.41 11.17 13.00
CA ASN A 96 15.23 9.99 12.17
C ASN A 96 13.75 9.81 11.81
N ILE A 97 13.47 9.28 10.61
CA ILE A 97 12.10 9.15 10.11
C ILE A 97 11.19 8.32 11.04
N TYR A 98 11.77 7.34 11.73
CA TYR A 98 11.07 6.48 12.68
C TYR A 98 10.71 7.18 14.01
N GLU A 99 11.28 8.35 14.28
CA GLU A 99 10.96 9.18 15.47
C GLU A 99 9.80 10.16 15.19
N ILE A 100 9.27 10.17 13.96
CA ILE A 100 8.21 11.08 13.55
C ILE A 100 6.85 10.40 13.74
N GLY A 101 5.95 11.06 14.47
CA GLY A 101 4.60 10.54 14.77
C GLY A 101 3.83 10.16 13.51
N GLY A 102 3.93 10.98 12.46
CA GLY A 102 3.37 10.69 11.14
C GLY A 102 3.82 9.36 10.54
N PHE A 103 5.10 8.98 10.68
CA PHE A 103 5.62 7.72 10.17
C PHE A 103 5.02 6.52 10.91
N ALA A 104 4.99 6.56 12.24
CA ALA A 104 4.40 5.50 13.06
C ALA A 104 2.90 5.31 12.75
N ASN A 105 2.17 6.41 12.53
CA ASN A 105 0.75 6.37 12.17
C ASN A 105 0.54 5.73 10.78
N LEU A 106 1.38 6.03 9.79
CA LEU A 106 1.32 5.39 8.47
C LEU A 106 1.61 3.89 8.54
N LEU A 107 2.66 3.48 9.28
CA LEU A 107 2.97 2.07 9.49
C LEU A 107 1.80 1.32 10.14
N LYS A 108 1.16 1.94 11.14
CA LYS A 108 -0.02 1.36 11.78
C LYS A 108 -1.16 1.15 10.77
N ILE A 109 -1.41 2.11 9.89
CA ILE A 109 -2.46 2.00 8.87
C ILE A 109 -2.16 0.86 7.88
N VAL A 110 -0.91 0.76 7.41
CA VAL A 110 -0.47 -0.34 6.55
C VAL A 110 -0.67 -1.69 7.23
N TYR A 111 -0.29 -1.79 8.52
CA TYR A 111 -0.49 -2.99 9.32
C TYR A 111 -1.97 -3.35 9.49
N ASP A 112 -2.81 -2.38 9.87
CA ASP A 112 -4.25 -2.58 10.11
C ASP A 112 -4.93 -3.11 8.82
N ILE A 113 -4.68 -2.45 7.68
CA ILE A 113 -5.24 -2.88 6.37
C ILE A 113 -4.74 -4.27 5.98
N SER A 114 -3.44 -4.52 6.14
CA SER A 114 -2.86 -5.83 5.79
C SER A 114 -3.42 -6.95 6.66
N SER A 115 -3.68 -6.66 7.94
CA SER A 115 -4.31 -7.59 8.87
C SER A 115 -5.75 -7.90 8.47
N GLU A 116 -6.52 -6.88 8.09
CA GLU A 116 -7.89 -7.05 7.57
C GLU A 116 -7.91 -7.93 6.31
N LEU A 117 -7.05 -7.65 5.33
CA LEU A 117 -6.95 -8.42 4.09
C LEU A 117 -6.58 -9.89 4.34
N ARG A 118 -5.63 -10.13 5.25
CA ARG A 118 -5.26 -11.49 5.66
C ARG A 118 -6.43 -12.23 6.29
N ASN A 119 -7.20 -11.57 7.15
CA ASN A 119 -8.38 -12.16 7.78
C ASN A 119 -9.50 -12.42 6.76
N GLU A 120 -9.70 -11.54 5.78
CA GLU A 120 -10.62 -11.74 4.65
C GLU A 120 -10.23 -13.01 3.87
N ASP A 121 -8.96 -13.14 3.48
CA ASP A 121 -8.43 -14.32 2.77
C ASP A 121 -8.62 -15.63 3.56
N TYR A 122 -8.32 -15.63 4.86
CA TYR A 122 -8.57 -16.80 5.71
C TYR A 122 -10.04 -17.20 5.76
N ARG A 123 -10.96 -16.23 5.83
CA ARG A 123 -12.41 -16.49 5.85
C ARG A 123 -12.88 -17.08 4.53
N GLU A 124 -12.43 -16.52 3.40
CA GLU A 124 -12.76 -17.01 2.06
C GLU A 124 -12.30 -18.47 1.87
N LYS A 125 -11.04 -18.76 2.23
CA LYS A 125 -10.48 -20.12 2.15
C LYS A 125 -11.21 -21.10 3.07
N SER A 126 -11.52 -20.69 4.31
CA SER A 126 -12.28 -21.52 5.25
C SER A 126 -13.68 -21.83 4.73
N ALA A 127 -14.39 -20.84 4.18
CA ALA A 127 -15.72 -21.03 3.60
C ALA A 127 -15.69 -21.99 2.40
N PHE A 128 -14.69 -21.87 1.52
CA PHE A 128 -14.48 -22.76 0.39
C PHE A 128 -14.31 -24.22 0.85
N LEU A 129 -13.40 -24.47 1.80
CA LEU A 129 -13.13 -25.82 2.33
C LEU A 129 -14.38 -26.43 2.97
N ASN A 130 -15.11 -25.66 3.79
CA ASN A 130 -16.35 -26.15 4.42
C ASN A 130 -17.41 -26.54 3.40
N ASN A 131 -17.52 -25.80 2.29
CA ASN A 131 -18.44 -26.14 1.21
C ASN A 131 -18.02 -27.42 0.49
N GLU A 132 -16.73 -27.59 0.18
CA GLU A 132 -16.22 -28.82 -0.44
C GLU A 132 -16.46 -30.05 0.43
N PHE A 133 -16.20 -29.97 1.74
CA PHE A 133 -16.51 -31.05 2.68
C PHE A 133 -18.01 -31.36 2.75
N SER A 134 -18.87 -30.33 2.73
CA SER A 134 -20.31 -30.50 2.71
C SER A 134 -20.78 -31.24 1.46
N ILE A 135 -20.25 -30.89 0.28
CA ILE A 135 -20.56 -31.56 -0.99
C ILE A 135 -20.07 -33.02 -0.96
N TYR A 136 -18.84 -33.26 -0.52
CA TYR A 136 -18.28 -34.61 -0.43
C TYR A 136 -19.15 -35.54 0.43
N ASN A 137 -19.61 -35.07 1.59
CA ASN A 137 -20.46 -35.83 2.51
C ASN A 137 -21.91 -36.04 2.00
N GLN A 138 -22.33 -35.41 0.90
CA GLN A 138 -23.64 -35.64 0.28
C GLN A 138 -23.58 -36.69 -0.85
N VAL A 139 -22.39 -37.01 -1.35
CA VAL A 139 -22.17 -37.91 -2.51
C VAL A 139 -21.57 -39.26 -2.09
N VAL A 140 -21.15 -39.38 -0.83
CA VAL A 140 -20.69 -40.63 -0.18
C VAL A 140 -21.74 -41.09 0.83
#